data_AF-A0A962X7K9-F1
#
_entry.id   AF-A0A962X7K9-F1
#
_cell.length_a   1.000
_cell.length_b   1.000
_cell.length_c   1.000
_cell.angle_alpha   90.00
_cell.angle_beta   90.00
_cell.angle_gamma   90.00
#
_symmetry.space_group_name_H-M   'P 1'
#
loop_
_entity.id
_entity.type
_entity.pdbx_description
1 polymer ?
#
loop_
_entity_poly.entity_id
_entity_poly.type
_entity_poly.pdbx_seq_one_letter_code
_entity_poly.pdbx_strand_id
1 'polypeptide(L)'
;MPPPASSTPTPLELVCPAGNLPSLKAAVDHGADAVYIGFRDDTNARHFPGLNFDAKTAAQGVEYAQRRGRRVFVALNTFPQPSGWERWRTAVDRAAELGVDAIIAADISVLDYACRQHPHLPLHLSVQGSATNYEAIRFYHEHFGIRRVVLPRVLALPQVRHVLEHSPVALEVFGFGGLCIMVEGRCLLSSYVTGESPNLCGVCSPAKAVRWQETPQGLETRLNGLLIDRHAPGESAGYPTLCKGRFAVGEQVYYAIEEPTSLNTLELLPELYEMGIAAIKIEGRQRSPAYVSQVTQVWRAAIDACRRHPAGYAPKPEWQRELGKVSEGQQTTLGAYHRRWQ
;
A
#
# COMPACT_ATOMS: atom_id res chain seq x y z
N MET A 1 -22.83 25.87 6.07
CA MET A 1 -22.56 25.43 4.69
C MET A 1 -21.08 25.12 4.59
N PRO A 2 -20.66 23.92 4.15
CA PRO A 2 -19.27 23.70 3.79
C PRO A 2 -18.91 24.66 2.62
N PRO A 3 -17.67 25.17 2.58
CA PRO A 3 -17.25 26.04 1.48
C PRO A 3 -17.34 25.30 0.14
N PRO A 4 -17.66 26.00 -0.97
CA PRO A 4 -17.67 25.39 -2.29
C PRO A 4 -16.28 24.82 -2.60
N ALA A 5 -16.25 23.59 -3.13
CA ALA A 5 -15.03 22.93 -3.55
C ALA A 5 -14.27 23.84 -4.52
N SER A 6 -13.02 24.14 -4.17
CA SER A 6 -12.07 24.86 -5.02
C SER A 6 -12.04 24.26 -6.42
N SER A 7 -12.34 25.07 -7.44
CA SER A 7 -12.43 24.66 -8.86
C SER A 7 -11.08 24.38 -9.52
N THR A 8 -9.97 24.46 -8.77
CA THR A 8 -8.67 23.95 -9.20
C THR A 8 -8.49 22.54 -8.63
N PRO A 9 -8.29 21.51 -9.49
CA PRO A 9 -8.01 20.17 -9.00
C PRO A 9 -6.79 20.22 -8.08
N THR A 10 -6.95 19.66 -6.89
CA THR A 10 -5.85 19.52 -5.92
C THR A 10 -4.73 18.74 -6.63
N PRO A 11 -3.47 19.18 -6.57
CA PRO A 11 -2.39 18.49 -7.26
C PRO A 11 -2.30 17.03 -6.79
N LEU A 12 -2.38 16.10 -7.73
CA LEU A 12 -2.27 14.66 -7.47
C LEU A 12 -0.89 14.35 -6.87
N GLU A 13 -0.88 14.02 -5.58
CA GLU A 13 0.34 13.81 -4.81
C GLU A 13 0.92 12.40 -5.05
N LEU A 14 2.24 12.31 -5.14
CA LEU A 14 2.94 11.02 -5.16
C LEU A 14 3.39 10.62 -3.75
N VAL A 15 2.82 9.54 -3.22
CA VAL A 15 3.09 9.00 -1.88
C VAL A 15 3.92 7.72 -1.98
N CYS A 16 5.22 7.80 -1.66
CA CYS A 16 6.17 6.72 -1.88
C CYS A 16 6.56 5.95 -0.61
N PRO A 17 6.84 4.64 -0.72
CA PRO A 17 7.26 3.81 0.40
C PRO A 17 8.72 4.05 0.79
N ALA A 18 9.03 4.00 2.08
CA ALA A 18 10.40 3.92 2.56
C ALA A 18 10.55 2.94 3.72
N GLY A 19 11.30 1.86 3.51
CA GLY A 19 11.64 0.87 4.54
C GLY A 19 12.87 1.22 5.37
N ASN A 20 13.66 2.20 4.95
CA ASN A 20 14.87 2.64 5.64
C ASN A 20 15.24 4.05 5.15
N LEU A 21 16.21 4.69 5.82
CA LEU A 21 16.64 6.05 5.51
C LEU A 21 17.15 6.21 4.07
N PRO A 22 17.97 5.29 3.49
CA PRO A 22 18.32 5.34 2.07
C PRO A 22 17.11 5.36 1.12
N SER A 23 16.12 4.50 1.33
CA SER A 23 14.89 4.48 0.52
C SER A 23 14.09 5.78 0.66
N LEU A 24 14.04 6.37 1.86
CA LEU A 24 13.40 7.67 2.08
C LEU A 24 14.07 8.76 1.25
N LYS A 25 15.41 8.85 1.32
CA LYS A 25 16.18 9.83 0.54
C LYS A 25 15.96 9.62 -0.96
N ALA A 26 16.02 8.37 -1.41
CA ALA A 26 15.78 8.02 -2.81
C ALA A 26 14.39 8.47 -3.29
N ALA A 27 13.32 8.21 -2.53
CA ALA A 27 11.98 8.67 -2.89
C ALA A 27 11.89 10.19 -2.99
N VAL A 28 12.41 10.90 -1.97
CA VAL A 28 12.38 12.37 -1.92
C VAL A 28 13.17 12.99 -3.08
N ASP A 29 14.40 12.50 -3.34
CA ASP A 29 15.26 13.03 -4.40
C ASP A 29 14.70 12.77 -5.81
N HIS A 30 13.83 11.77 -5.98
CA HIS A 30 13.19 11.43 -7.27
C HIS A 30 11.78 12.00 -7.43
N GLY A 31 11.33 12.86 -6.50
CA GLY A 31 10.11 13.66 -6.68
C GLY A 31 8.87 13.16 -5.94
N ALA A 32 9.01 12.32 -4.92
CA ALA A 32 7.90 12.03 -4.02
C ALA A 32 7.41 13.31 -3.31
N ASP A 33 6.10 13.53 -3.27
CA ASP A 33 5.48 14.64 -2.52
C ASP A 33 5.33 14.29 -1.04
N ALA A 34 5.16 13.00 -0.75
CA ALA A 34 5.24 12.46 0.60
C ALA A 34 5.91 11.08 0.61
N VAL A 35 6.50 10.73 1.74
CA VAL A 35 7.06 9.40 2.00
C VAL A 35 6.39 8.80 3.22
N TYR A 36 6.11 7.50 3.21
CA TYR A 36 5.58 6.80 4.38
C TYR A 36 6.56 5.75 4.92
N ILE A 37 6.79 5.82 6.22
CA ILE A 37 7.71 4.97 6.98
C ILE A 37 6.95 4.10 7.99
N GLY A 38 7.67 3.20 8.67
CA GLY A 38 7.19 2.51 9.87
C GLY A 38 8.29 2.50 10.94
N PHE A 39 7.92 2.22 12.19
CA PHE A 39 8.87 2.00 13.27
C PHE A 39 9.36 0.56 13.32
N ARG A 40 10.52 0.34 13.94
CA ARG A 40 11.12 -1.00 14.08
C ARG A 40 10.46 -1.81 15.21
N ASP A 41 9.17 -2.02 15.06
CA ASP A 41 8.27 -2.77 15.93
C ASP A 41 7.03 -3.23 15.13
N ASP A 42 6.11 -3.95 15.78
CA ASP A 42 4.93 -4.57 15.18
C ASP A 42 3.73 -3.62 15.02
N THR A 43 3.90 -2.32 15.26
CA THR A 43 2.82 -1.32 15.09
C THR A 43 2.43 -1.08 13.62
N ASN A 44 3.09 -1.77 12.69
CA ASN A 44 2.90 -1.57 11.26
C ASN A 44 3.03 -2.88 10.47
N ALA A 45 2.26 -2.99 9.38
CA ALA A 45 2.07 -4.27 8.67
C ALA A 45 3.28 -4.74 7.82
N ARG A 46 4.42 -4.04 7.91
CA ARG A 46 5.69 -4.46 7.26
C ARG A 46 6.80 -4.44 8.30
N HIS A 47 6.53 -5.01 9.46
CA HIS A 47 7.53 -5.28 10.48
C HIS A 47 8.43 -6.42 10.02
N PHE A 48 9.63 -6.09 9.54
CA PHE A 48 10.63 -7.07 9.14
C PHE A 48 11.95 -6.81 9.86
N PRO A 49 12.71 -7.87 10.20
CA PRO A 49 14.10 -7.72 10.61
C PRO A 49 14.90 -6.93 9.57
N GLY A 50 15.66 -5.92 10.03
CA GLY A 50 16.51 -5.09 9.16
C GLY A 50 15.79 -3.97 8.39
N LEU A 51 14.46 -3.84 8.54
CA LEU A 51 13.70 -2.71 8.02
C LEU A 51 13.19 -1.81 9.16
N ASN A 52 12.62 -0.69 8.74
CA ASN A 52 11.97 0.34 9.54
C ASN A 52 12.93 1.17 10.41
N PHE A 53 12.37 2.24 10.97
CA PHE A 53 13.12 3.33 11.56
C PHE A 53 13.17 3.23 13.08
N ASP A 54 14.39 3.33 13.61
CA ASP A 54 14.62 3.64 15.03
C ASP A 54 14.51 5.16 15.26
N ALA A 55 14.63 5.62 16.52
CA ALA A 55 14.41 7.02 16.87
C ALA A 55 15.33 7.97 16.09
N LYS A 56 16.62 7.61 16.00
CA LYS A 56 17.64 8.40 15.32
C LYS A 56 17.37 8.50 13.82
N THR A 57 17.15 7.35 13.17
CA THR A 57 16.92 7.32 11.71
C THR A 57 15.60 7.97 11.34
N ALA A 58 14.55 7.86 12.18
CA ALA A 58 13.27 8.53 11.96
C ALA A 58 13.43 10.05 11.99
N ALA A 59 14.07 10.60 13.01
CA ALA A 59 14.33 12.04 13.12
C ALA A 59 15.15 12.57 11.93
N GLN A 60 16.20 11.85 11.53
CA GLN A 60 16.99 12.19 10.34
C GLN A 60 16.15 12.16 9.05
N GLY A 61 15.24 11.19 8.91
CA GLY A 61 14.36 11.06 7.75
C GLY A 61 13.36 12.21 7.66
N VAL A 62 12.72 12.56 8.78
CA VAL A 62 11.77 13.68 8.88
C VAL A 62 12.45 14.99 8.54
N GLU A 63 13.57 15.31 9.19
CA GLU A 63 14.33 16.53 8.93
C GLU A 63 14.81 16.62 7.47
N TYR A 64 15.23 15.50 6.88
CA TYR A 64 15.67 15.45 5.49
C TYR A 64 14.54 15.76 4.50
N ALA A 65 13.35 15.19 4.71
CA ALA A 65 12.18 15.40 3.85
C ALA A 65 11.64 16.83 4.01
N GLN A 66 11.48 17.31 5.24
CA GLN A 66 10.95 18.64 5.53
C GLN A 66 11.84 19.76 4.98
N ARG A 67 13.18 19.63 5.06
CA ARG A 67 14.11 20.57 4.40
C ARG A 67 13.93 20.69 2.89
N ARG A 68 13.31 19.70 2.25
CA ARG A 68 12.98 19.67 0.82
C ARG A 68 11.50 19.94 0.55
N GLY A 69 10.76 20.42 1.55
CA GLY A 69 9.32 20.69 1.46
C GLY A 69 8.48 19.43 1.24
N ARG A 70 8.97 18.24 1.61
CA ARG A 70 8.27 16.97 1.45
C ARG A 70 7.75 16.46 2.78
N ARG A 71 6.63 15.76 2.73
CA ARG A 71 5.93 15.28 3.92
C ARG A 71 6.34 13.88 4.30
N VAL A 72 6.28 13.57 5.59
CA VAL A 72 6.53 12.25 6.14
C VAL A 72 5.29 11.74 6.85
N PHE A 73 4.85 10.54 6.48
CA PHE A 73 3.78 9.82 7.15
C PHE A 73 4.34 8.61 7.89
N VAL A 74 3.73 8.25 9.03
CA VAL A 74 4.09 7.04 9.76
C VAL A 74 2.94 6.05 9.70
N ALA A 75 3.19 4.84 9.20
CA ALA A 75 2.24 3.76 9.27
C ALA A 75 2.21 3.19 10.69
N LEU A 76 1.05 3.26 11.34
CA LEU A 76 0.71 2.66 12.63
C LEU A 76 -0.57 1.82 12.47
N ASN A 77 -0.56 0.94 11.47
CA ASN A 77 -1.77 0.41 10.84
C ASN A 77 -2.18 -1.01 11.28
N THR A 78 -1.44 -1.62 12.18
CA THR A 78 -1.78 -2.94 12.74
C THR A 78 -2.69 -2.83 13.96
N PHE A 79 -3.21 -3.97 14.40
CA PHE A 79 -4.23 -4.06 15.46
C PHE A 79 -3.56 -4.54 16.76
N PRO A 80 -3.63 -3.77 17.86
CA PRO A 80 -3.04 -4.14 19.14
C PRO A 80 -3.61 -5.45 19.68
N GLN A 81 -2.74 -6.30 20.22
CA GLN A 81 -3.16 -7.39 21.10
C GLN A 81 -3.37 -6.85 22.53
N PRO A 82 -4.19 -7.50 23.38
CA PRO A 82 -4.49 -7.00 24.73
C PRO A 82 -3.26 -6.63 25.57
N SER A 83 -2.18 -7.40 25.49
CA SER A 83 -0.94 -7.13 26.22
C SER A 83 -0.02 -6.09 25.55
N GLY A 84 -0.31 -5.72 24.30
CA GLY A 84 0.56 -4.87 23.46
C GLY A 84 0.15 -3.40 23.41
N TRP A 85 -1.01 -3.03 23.94
CA TRP A 85 -1.61 -1.69 23.76
C TRP A 85 -0.66 -0.52 24.02
N GLU A 86 0.15 -0.60 25.09
CA GLU A 86 1.12 0.45 25.44
C GLU A 86 2.04 0.84 24.29
N ARG A 87 2.47 -0.15 23.51
CA ARG A 87 3.38 0.07 22.39
C ARG A 87 2.76 0.95 21.31
N TRP A 88 1.48 0.79 21.02
CA TRP A 88 0.78 1.62 20.04
C TRP A 88 0.60 3.04 20.57
N ARG A 89 0.33 3.21 21.88
CA ARG A 89 0.28 4.54 22.51
C ARG A 89 1.62 5.26 22.35
N THR A 90 2.71 4.62 22.77
CA THR A 90 4.06 5.16 22.63
C THR A 90 4.43 5.45 21.18
N ALA A 91 3.99 4.62 20.23
CA ALA A 91 4.25 4.86 18.81
C ALA A 91 3.49 6.09 18.27
N VAL A 92 2.24 6.29 18.69
CA VAL A 92 1.48 7.51 18.38
C VAL A 92 2.17 8.74 18.98
N ASP A 93 2.52 8.69 20.27
CA ASP A 93 3.19 9.78 20.97
C ASP A 93 4.51 10.15 20.29
N ARG A 94 5.33 9.15 19.96
CA ARG A 94 6.58 9.34 19.22
C ARG A 94 6.37 9.93 17.83
N ALA A 95 5.32 9.53 17.11
CA ALA A 95 5.02 10.11 15.81
C ALA A 95 4.66 11.60 15.93
N ALA A 96 3.88 11.97 16.95
CA ALA A 96 3.56 13.36 17.25
C ALA A 96 4.80 14.18 17.63
N GLU A 97 5.65 13.65 18.52
CA GLU A 97 6.91 14.29 18.94
C GLU A 97 7.89 14.51 17.78
N LEU A 98 7.94 13.57 16.84
CA LEU A 98 8.74 13.70 15.62
C LEU A 98 8.22 14.79 14.67
N GLY A 99 7.00 15.30 14.88
CA GLY A 99 6.40 16.30 14.01
C GLY A 99 6.09 15.77 12.61
N VAL A 100 5.65 14.52 12.49
CA VAL A 100 5.28 13.92 11.20
C VAL A 100 3.97 14.52 10.68
N ASP A 101 3.83 14.57 9.35
CA ASP A 101 2.70 15.23 8.70
C ASP A 101 1.38 14.45 8.80
N ALA A 102 1.44 13.14 9.05
CA ALA A 102 0.29 12.32 9.40
C ALA A 102 0.71 10.95 9.96
N ILE A 103 -0.18 10.32 10.73
CA ILE A 103 -0.14 8.86 10.93
C ILE A 103 -1.17 8.16 10.04
N ILE A 104 -0.83 6.98 9.55
CA ILE A 104 -1.71 6.11 8.77
C ILE A 104 -2.11 4.95 9.68
N ALA A 105 -3.33 4.97 10.22
CA ALA A 105 -3.81 4.03 11.23
C ALA A 105 -5.14 3.36 10.80
N ALA A 106 -5.44 2.20 11.38
CA ALA A 106 -6.64 1.41 11.03
C ALA A 106 -7.50 1.07 12.25
N ASP A 107 -6.85 0.68 13.33
CA ASP A 107 -7.52 0.27 14.55
C ASP A 107 -8.23 1.45 15.22
N ILE A 108 -9.46 1.22 15.66
CA ILE A 108 -10.30 2.27 16.25
C ILE A 108 -9.71 2.79 17.55
N SER A 109 -9.11 1.96 18.42
CA SER A 109 -8.55 2.44 19.69
C SER A 109 -7.27 3.24 19.45
N VAL A 110 -6.48 2.90 18.43
CA VAL A 110 -5.31 3.69 18.00
C VAL A 110 -5.74 5.07 17.49
N LEU A 111 -6.73 5.12 16.59
CA LEU A 111 -7.28 6.38 16.06
C LEU A 111 -7.86 7.27 17.17
N ASP A 112 -8.62 6.64 18.06
CA ASP A 112 -9.28 7.24 19.21
C ASP A 112 -8.30 7.76 20.27
N TYR A 113 -7.18 7.07 20.48
CA TYR A 113 -6.09 7.57 21.32
C TYR A 113 -5.40 8.78 20.66
N ALA A 114 -5.07 8.66 19.37
CA ALA A 114 -4.36 9.70 18.65
C ALA A 114 -5.16 11.00 18.57
N CYS A 115 -6.46 10.96 18.25
CA CYS A 115 -7.27 12.17 18.14
C CYS A 115 -7.49 12.88 19.49
N ARG A 116 -7.53 12.14 20.61
CA ARG A 116 -7.69 12.72 21.94
C ARG A 116 -6.40 13.27 22.54
N GLN A 117 -5.29 12.52 22.42
CA GLN A 117 -4.01 12.91 23.01
C GLN A 117 -3.23 13.89 22.13
N HIS A 118 -3.38 13.80 20.81
CA HIS A 118 -2.65 14.60 19.83
C HIS A 118 -3.61 15.23 18.81
N PRO A 119 -4.51 16.16 19.22
CA PRO A 119 -5.55 16.71 18.35
C PRO A 119 -5.02 17.47 17.12
N HIS A 120 -3.74 17.84 17.13
CA HIS A 120 -3.07 18.51 16.00
C HIS A 120 -2.41 17.53 15.02
N LEU A 121 -2.21 16.26 15.39
CA LEU A 121 -1.61 15.24 14.55
C LEU A 121 -2.61 14.79 13.47
N PRO A 122 -2.34 15.00 12.17
CA PRO A 122 -3.26 14.58 11.13
C PRO A 122 -3.38 13.05 11.06
N LEU A 123 -4.61 12.56 10.91
CA LEU A 123 -4.91 11.13 10.83
C LEU A 123 -5.34 10.75 9.42
N HIS A 124 -4.69 9.76 8.84
CA HIS A 124 -5.11 9.11 7.60
C HIS A 124 -5.62 7.70 7.91
N LEU A 125 -6.76 7.32 7.35
CA LEU A 125 -7.28 5.96 7.47
C LEU A 125 -6.51 5.03 6.55
N SER A 126 -5.90 4.01 7.13
CA SER A 126 -5.19 2.97 6.42
C SER A 126 -6.15 2.09 5.63
N VAL A 127 -5.66 1.54 4.52
CA VAL A 127 -6.35 0.52 3.73
C VAL A 127 -6.79 -0.69 4.57
N GLN A 128 -6.08 -0.99 5.67
CA GLN A 128 -6.44 -2.08 6.58
C GLN A 128 -7.76 -1.85 7.34
N GLY A 129 -8.22 -0.60 7.44
CA GLY A 129 -9.55 -0.26 7.97
C GLY A 129 -10.69 -0.72 7.05
N SER A 130 -10.37 -1.05 5.79
CA SER A 130 -11.28 -1.65 4.80
C SER A 130 -12.60 -0.88 4.60
N ALA A 131 -12.54 0.45 4.67
CA ALA A 131 -13.67 1.32 4.37
C ALA A 131 -13.89 1.37 2.84
N THR A 132 -14.91 0.67 2.36
CA THR A 132 -15.25 0.55 0.92
C THR A 132 -16.43 1.41 0.50
N ASN A 133 -17.07 2.13 1.42
CA ASN A 133 -18.20 3.02 1.17
C ASN A 133 -18.05 4.33 1.94
N TYR A 134 -18.73 5.38 1.47
CA TYR A 134 -18.60 6.72 2.05
C TYR A 134 -19.19 6.84 3.46
N GLU A 135 -20.16 6.01 3.85
CA GLU A 135 -20.73 6.00 5.22
C GLU A 135 -19.71 5.52 6.25
N ALA A 136 -18.94 4.48 5.93
CA ALA A 136 -17.83 4.03 6.78
C ALA A 136 -16.78 5.15 6.91
N ILE A 137 -16.42 5.81 5.81
CA ILE A 137 -15.46 6.92 5.82
C ILE A 137 -15.99 8.09 6.67
N ARG A 138 -17.28 8.43 6.53
CA ARG A 138 -17.97 9.45 7.34
C ARG A 138 -17.89 9.12 8.81
N PHE A 139 -18.14 7.88 9.22
CA PHE A 139 -18.00 7.45 10.61
C PHE A 139 -16.57 7.70 11.14
N TYR A 140 -15.53 7.29 10.41
CA TYR A 140 -14.15 7.55 10.83
C TYR A 140 -13.83 9.04 10.89
N HIS A 141 -14.36 9.85 9.97
CA HIS A 141 -14.19 11.30 10.03
C HIS A 141 -14.88 11.87 11.27
N GLU A 142 -16.14 11.59 11.49
CA GLU A 142 -16.94 12.19 12.58
C GLU A 142 -16.36 11.85 13.96
N HIS A 143 -15.87 10.63 14.14
CA HIS A 143 -15.39 10.15 15.45
C HIS A 143 -13.90 10.38 15.70
N PHE A 144 -13.07 10.38 14.65
CA PHE A 144 -11.62 10.47 14.82
C PHE A 144 -10.97 11.65 14.09
N GLY A 145 -11.71 12.37 13.23
CA GLY A 145 -11.17 13.51 12.50
C GLY A 145 -10.15 13.12 11.43
N ILE A 146 -10.27 11.93 10.83
CA ILE A 146 -9.41 11.55 9.70
C ILE A 146 -9.52 12.60 8.59
N ARG A 147 -8.41 12.86 7.89
CA ARG A 147 -8.33 13.86 6.81
C ARG A 147 -8.17 13.26 5.43
N ARG A 148 -7.85 11.97 5.37
CA ARG A 148 -7.65 11.20 4.14
C ARG A 148 -7.93 9.72 4.38
N VAL A 149 -8.42 9.01 3.38
CA VAL A 149 -8.55 7.55 3.39
C VAL A 149 -7.72 6.92 2.26
N VAL A 150 -6.97 5.87 2.58
CA VAL A 150 -6.36 4.99 1.58
C VAL A 150 -7.37 3.92 1.20
N LEU A 151 -7.92 3.98 -0.02
CA LEU A 151 -8.98 3.06 -0.44
C LEU A 151 -8.47 1.63 -0.68
N PRO A 152 -9.27 0.61 -0.33
CA PRO A 152 -9.02 -0.78 -0.72
C PRO A 152 -9.05 -0.98 -2.24
N ARG A 153 -8.17 -1.86 -2.74
CA ARG A 153 -8.02 -2.19 -4.17
C ARG A 153 -9.06 -3.21 -4.68
N VAL A 154 -10.22 -3.23 -4.04
CA VAL A 154 -11.34 -4.13 -4.36
C VAL A 154 -12.51 -3.40 -5.03
N LEU A 155 -12.43 -2.07 -5.13
CA LEU A 155 -13.43 -1.22 -5.76
C LEU A 155 -13.14 -1.04 -7.26
N ALA A 156 -14.18 -1.17 -8.08
CA ALA A 156 -14.13 -0.77 -9.47
C ALA A 156 -14.11 0.76 -9.60
N LEU A 157 -13.62 1.28 -10.73
CA LEU A 157 -13.47 2.72 -10.93
C LEU A 157 -14.78 3.52 -10.77
N PRO A 158 -15.96 3.04 -11.24
CA PRO A 158 -17.24 3.69 -10.95
C PRO A 158 -17.59 3.73 -9.45
N GLN A 159 -17.22 2.69 -8.69
CA GLN A 159 -17.44 2.65 -7.25
C GLN A 159 -16.51 3.64 -6.53
N VAL A 160 -15.26 3.77 -6.96
CA VAL A 160 -14.33 4.79 -6.45
C VAL A 160 -14.90 6.18 -6.68
N ARG A 161 -15.42 6.46 -7.87
CA ARG A 161 -16.08 7.74 -8.19
C ARG A 161 -17.26 8.01 -7.27
N HIS A 162 -18.13 7.02 -7.06
CA HIS A 162 -19.27 7.15 -6.17
C HIS A 162 -18.87 7.46 -4.73
N VAL A 163 -17.81 6.79 -4.21
CA VAL A 163 -17.27 7.10 -2.88
C VAL A 163 -16.70 8.52 -2.83
N LEU A 164 -15.97 8.94 -3.86
CA LEU A 164 -15.37 10.27 -3.93
C LEU A 164 -16.41 11.39 -3.89
N GLU A 165 -17.51 11.24 -4.62
CA GLU A 165 -18.61 12.23 -4.68
C GLU A 165 -19.24 12.52 -3.31
N HIS A 166 -19.21 11.56 -2.40
CA HIS A 166 -19.87 11.64 -1.09
C HIS A 166 -18.89 11.67 0.09
N SER A 167 -17.60 11.43 -0.16
CA SER A 167 -16.61 11.32 0.90
C SER A 167 -16.38 12.69 1.56
N PRO A 168 -16.39 12.77 2.90
CA PRO A 168 -16.09 14.02 3.59
C PRO A 168 -14.57 14.28 3.69
N VAL A 169 -13.73 13.38 3.18
CA VAL A 169 -12.27 13.48 3.21
C VAL A 169 -11.63 13.15 1.86
N ALA A 170 -10.37 13.54 1.68
CA ALA A 170 -9.59 13.22 0.51
C ALA A 170 -9.38 11.71 0.32
N LEU A 171 -9.41 11.23 -0.92
CA LEU A 171 -9.12 9.84 -1.27
C LEU A 171 -7.69 9.68 -1.78
N GLU A 172 -7.02 8.64 -1.28
CA GLU A 172 -5.74 8.12 -1.76
C GLU A 172 -5.96 6.72 -2.33
N VAL A 173 -5.43 6.47 -3.53
CA VAL A 173 -5.54 5.16 -4.20
C VAL A 173 -4.16 4.61 -4.49
N PHE A 174 -4.03 3.30 -4.62
CA PHE A 174 -2.78 2.69 -5.04
C PHE A 174 -2.58 2.83 -6.54
N GLY A 175 -1.38 3.24 -6.95
CA GLY A 175 -0.98 3.30 -8.36
C GLY A 175 -0.16 2.11 -8.82
N PHE A 176 0.76 1.63 -7.96
CA PHE A 176 1.66 0.55 -8.33
C PHE A 176 2.09 -0.33 -7.14
N GLY A 177 2.37 -1.60 -7.44
CA GLY A 177 3.03 -2.55 -6.54
C GLY A 177 2.19 -3.80 -6.26
N GLY A 178 2.53 -4.55 -5.22
CA GLY A 178 1.93 -5.87 -4.96
C GLY A 178 0.43 -5.78 -4.69
N LEU A 179 -0.38 -6.55 -5.43
CA LEU A 179 -1.83 -6.59 -5.28
C LEU A 179 -2.24 -7.57 -4.16
N CYS A 180 -2.95 -7.07 -3.15
CA CYS A 180 -3.59 -7.89 -2.12
C CYS A 180 -5.07 -8.04 -2.46
N ILE A 181 -5.55 -9.28 -2.49
CA ILE A 181 -6.96 -9.60 -2.78
C ILE A 181 -7.77 -9.99 -1.55
N MET A 182 -7.10 -10.21 -0.42
CA MET A 182 -7.74 -10.42 0.88
C MET A 182 -8.09 -9.06 1.50
N VAL A 183 -8.58 -9.06 2.75
CA VAL A 183 -8.91 -7.86 3.51
C VAL A 183 -7.63 -7.08 3.92
N GLU A 184 -6.92 -6.57 2.92
CA GLU A 184 -5.81 -5.62 2.93
C GLU A 184 -4.83 -5.82 4.11
N GLY A 185 -4.12 -6.96 4.08
CA GLY A 185 -3.16 -7.36 5.12
C GLY A 185 -3.75 -8.26 6.23
N ARG A 186 -5.07 -8.48 6.27
CA ARG A 186 -5.73 -9.45 7.17
C ARG A 186 -6.09 -10.74 6.43
N CYS A 187 -5.07 -11.52 6.09
CA CYS A 187 -5.24 -12.73 5.27
C CYS A 187 -5.47 -13.98 6.14
N LEU A 188 -6.73 -14.44 6.17
CA LEU A 188 -7.15 -15.67 6.86
C LEU A 188 -6.55 -16.93 6.22
N LEU A 189 -6.37 -16.94 4.91
CA LEU A 189 -5.74 -18.05 4.17
C LEU A 189 -4.32 -18.33 4.67
N SER A 190 -3.51 -17.29 4.79
CA SER A 190 -2.15 -17.38 5.34
C SER A 190 -2.18 -17.80 6.81
N SER A 191 -3.07 -17.20 7.60
CA SER A 191 -3.20 -17.52 9.04
C SER A 191 -3.56 -19.00 9.25
N TYR A 192 -4.48 -19.52 8.44
CA TYR A 192 -4.89 -20.91 8.48
C TYR A 192 -3.74 -21.86 8.12
N VAL A 193 -3.04 -21.60 7.01
CA VAL A 193 -1.98 -22.51 6.54
C VAL A 193 -0.73 -22.43 7.41
N THR A 194 -0.36 -21.26 7.91
CA THR A 194 0.95 -21.04 8.55
C THR A 194 0.88 -20.96 10.07
N GLY A 195 -0.31 -20.78 10.65
CA GLY A 195 -0.50 -20.47 12.06
C GLY A 195 -0.12 -19.04 12.45
N GLU A 196 0.30 -18.21 11.47
CA GLU A 196 0.78 -16.85 11.71
C GLU A 196 -0.07 -15.83 10.96
N SER A 197 -0.46 -14.76 11.65
CA SER A 197 -1.24 -13.69 11.06
C SER A 197 -0.34 -12.73 10.29
N PRO A 198 -0.60 -12.45 8.99
CA PRO A 198 0.15 -11.44 8.24
C PRO A 198 0.05 -10.03 8.83
N ASN A 199 -1.01 -9.77 9.59
CA ASN A 199 -1.17 -8.52 10.32
C ASN A 199 -0.13 -8.33 11.43
N LEU A 200 0.30 -9.42 12.08
CA LEU A 200 1.27 -9.40 13.18
C LEU A 200 2.70 -9.67 12.67
N CYS A 201 2.85 -10.57 11.70
CA CYS A 201 4.15 -11.04 11.22
C CYS A 201 4.64 -10.27 9.98
N GLY A 202 3.81 -9.39 9.41
CA GLY A 202 4.18 -8.52 8.30
C GLY A 202 4.30 -9.18 6.92
N VAL A 203 4.02 -10.49 6.81
CA VAL A 203 4.16 -11.30 5.59
C VAL A 203 2.97 -12.22 5.38
N CYS A 204 2.60 -12.42 4.11
CA CYS A 204 1.64 -13.47 3.76
C CYS A 204 2.23 -14.87 3.88
N SER A 205 3.55 -15.02 3.74
CA SER A 205 4.22 -16.31 3.82
C SER A 205 5.51 -16.18 4.62
N PRO A 206 5.49 -16.55 5.92
CA PRO A 206 6.68 -16.56 6.76
C PRO A 206 7.77 -17.42 6.14
N ALA A 207 9.00 -16.90 6.06
CA ALA A 207 10.12 -17.59 5.40
C ALA A 207 10.34 -19.01 5.94
N LYS A 208 10.15 -19.21 7.25
CA LYS A 208 10.27 -20.53 7.89
C LYS A 208 9.25 -21.56 7.40
N ALA A 209 8.11 -21.12 6.88
CA ALA A 209 7.04 -21.97 6.36
C ALA A 209 7.18 -22.27 4.85
N VAL A 210 8.04 -21.53 4.13
CA VAL A 210 8.21 -21.70 2.67
C VAL A 210 9.23 -22.79 2.37
N ARG A 211 8.91 -23.68 1.43
CA ARG A 211 9.86 -24.64 0.85
C ARG A 211 9.76 -24.64 -0.66
N TRP A 212 10.92 -24.75 -1.30
CA TRP A 212 11.10 -24.94 -2.73
C TRP A 212 11.67 -26.34 -2.94
N GLN A 213 11.02 -27.17 -3.73
CA GLN A 213 11.40 -28.58 -3.90
C GLN A 213 11.42 -28.93 -5.39
N GLU A 214 12.59 -29.31 -5.90
CA GLU A 214 12.71 -29.84 -7.25
C GLU A 214 12.13 -31.27 -7.29
N THR A 215 11.22 -31.50 -8.22
CA THR A 215 10.58 -32.80 -8.45
C THR A 215 10.63 -33.16 -9.93
N PRO A 216 10.40 -34.44 -10.32
CA PRO A 216 10.30 -34.81 -11.73
C PRO A 216 9.20 -34.05 -12.52
N GLN A 217 8.23 -33.46 -11.82
CA GLN A 217 7.13 -32.70 -12.41
C GLN A 217 7.41 -31.19 -12.50
N GLY A 218 8.54 -30.71 -11.95
CA GLY A 218 8.92 -29.29 -11.89
C GLY A 218 9.24 -28.80 -10.48
N LEU A 219 9.45 -27.50 -10.35
CA LEU A 219 9.73 -26.85 -9.06
C LEU A 219 8.43 -26.67 -8.28
N GLU A 220 8.29 -27.39 -7.17
CA GLU A 220 7.16 -27.25 -6.27
C GLU A 220 7.40 -26.16 -5.22
N THR A 221 6.43 -25.28 -5.09
CA THR A 221 6.34 -24.27 -4.05
C THR A 221 5.40 -24.77 -2.97
N ARG A 222 5.90 -24.90 -1.74
CA ARG A 222 5.12 -25.37 -0.59
C ARG A 222 5.08 -24.34 0.54
N LEU A 223 3.90 -24.17 1.12
CA LEU A 223 3.67 -23.32 2.28
C LEU A 223 3.15 -24.17 3.44
N ASN A 224 3.96 -24.30 4.50
CA ASN A 224 3.70 -25.19 5.64
C ASN A 224 3.33 -26.63 5.20
N GLY A 225 4.05 -27.17 4.22
CA GLY A 225 3.84 -28.51 3.67
C GLY A 225 2.77 -28.60 2.57
N LEU A 226 1.84 -27.64 2.50
CA LEU A 226 0.82 -27.58 1.45
C LEU A 226 1.46 -27.21 0.10
N LEU A 227 1.17 -27.97 -0.94
CA LEU A 227 1.52 -27.60 -2.32
C LEU A 227 0.66 -26.42 -2.76
N ILE A 228 1.30 -25.30 -3.07
CA ILE A 228 0.59 -24.08 -3.52
C ILE A 228 0.87 -23.77 -4.99
N ASP A 229 1.98 -24.25 -5.55
CA ASP A 229 2.30 -24.05 -6.95
C ASP A 229 3.32 -25.09 -7.45
N ARG A 230 3.33 -25.33 -8.77
CA ARG A 230 4.34 -26.13 -9.46
C ARG A 230 4.73 -25.46 -10.78
N HIS A 231 5.98 -25.01 -10.86
CA HIS A 231 6.53 -24.28 -12.00
C HIS A 231 7.26 -25.22 -12.97
N ALA A 232 7.08 -25.00 -14.27
CA ALA A 232 7.84 -25.71 -15.29
C ALA A 232 9.32 -25.27 -15.28
N PRO A 233 10.25 -26.08 -15.84
CA PRO A 233 11.64 -25.67 -15.98
C PRO A 233 11.78 -24.34 -16.72
N GLY A 234 12.44 -23.36 -16.10
CA GLY A 234 12.63 -22.01 -16.65
C GLY A 234 11.46 -21.04 -16.45
N GLU A 235 10.34 -21.48 -15.89
CA GLU A 235 9.24 -20.60 -15.47
C GLU A 235 9.66 -19.81 -14.21
N SER A 236 9.35 -18.51 -14.18
CA SER A 236 9.66 -17.67 -13.02
C SER A 236 8.65 -17.90 -11.90
N ALA A 237 9.14 -18.26 -10.72
CA ALA A 237 8.30 -18.39 -9.54
C ALA A 237 8.05 -17.04 -8.85
N GLY A 238 6.78 -16.77 -8.53
CA GLY A 238 6.36 -15.59 -7.78
C GLY A 238 6.66 -15.67 -6.29
N TYR A 239 6.27 -14.64 -5.53
CA TYR A 239 6.33 -14.71 -4.07
C TYR A 239 5.31 -15.75 -3.57
N PRO A 240 5.71 -16.76 -2.78
CA PRO A 240 4.95 -17.99 -2.53
C PRO A 240 3.74 -17.74 -1.64
N THR A 241 2.68 -17.16 -2.19
CA THR A 241 1.50 -16.70 -1.47
C THR A 241 0.33 -17.61 -1.77
N LEU A 242 -0.40 -18.07 -0.74
CA LEU A 242 -1.49 -19.03 -0.95
C LEU A 242 -2.54 -18.52 -1.96
N CYS A 243 -2.90 -17.23 -1.89
CA CYS A 243 -3.90 -16.64 -2.76
C CYS A 243 -3.43 -16.43 -4.22
N LYS A 244 -2.15 -16.70 -4.52
CA LYS A 244 -1.54 -16.59 -5.84
C LYS A 244 -1.01 -17.93 -6.35
N GLY A 245 -1.44 -19.03 -5.74
CA GLY A 245 -1.09 -20.38 -6.14
C GLY A 245 -1.99 -20.95 -7.26
N ARG A 246 -1.53 -22.03 -7.90
CA ARG A 246 -2.31 -22.82 -8.85
C ARG A 246 -3.00 -23.98 -8.13
N PHE A 247 -4.32 -24.08 -8.28
CA PHE A 247 -5.13 -25.11 -7.63
C PHE A 247 -5.95 -25.89 -8.65
N ALA A 248 -6.19 -27.17 -8.35
CA ALA A 248 -7.12 -27.99 -9.13
C ALA A 248 -8.56 -27.62 -8.77
N VAL A 249 -9.31 -27.12 -9.74
CA VAL A 249 -10.75 -26.82 -9.63
C VAL A 249 -11.47 -27.57 -10.74
N GLY A 250 -12.16 -28.65 -10.37
CA GLY A 250 -12.66 -29.63 -11.34
C GLY A 250 -11.49 -30.29 -12.06
N GLU A 251 -11.51 -30.28 -13.40
CA GLU A 251 -10.48 -30.88 -14.26
C GLU A 251 -9.34 -29.92 -14.63
N GLN A 252 -9.38 -28.68 -14.14
CA GLN A 252 -8.44 -27.62 -14.54
C GLN A 252 -7.51 -27.22 -13.40
N VAL A 253 -6.25 -26.95 -13.72
CA VAL A 253 -5.27 -26.38 -12.79
C VAL A 253 -4.90 -24.98 -13.26
N TYR A 254 -5.27 -23.98 -12.47
CA TYR A 254 -5.04 -22.56 -12.80
C TYR A 254 -4.98 -21.71 -11.52
N TYR A 255 -4.67 -20.43 -11.68
CA TYR A 255 -4.72 -19.44 -10.60
C TYR A 255 -6.17 -19.18 -10.18
N ALA A 256 -6.68 -20.01 -9.26
CA ALA A 256 -8.10 -20.02 -8.91
C ALA A 256 -8.58 -18.76 -8.17
N ILE A 257 -7.67 -17.98 -7.60
CA ILE A 257 -8.00 -16.82 -6.78
C ILE A 257 -7.43 -15.53 -7.39
N GLU A 258 -6.12 -15.47 -7.62
CA GLU A 258 -5.46 -14.34 -8.29
C GLU A 258 -4.14 -14.77 -8.93
N GLU A 259 -3.75 -14.10 -10.00
CA GLU A 259 -2.46 -14.32 -10.66
C GLU A 259 -1.32 -13.59 -9.92
N PRO A 260 -0.06 -14.03 -10.04
CA PRO A 260 1.09 -13.35 -9.45
C PRO A 260 1.45 -12.07 -10.22
N THR A 261 0.57 -11.07 -10.17
CA THR A 261 0.70 -9.79 -10.89
C THR A 261 0.87 -8.61 -9.92
N SER A 262 1.35 -7.49 -10.44
CA SER A 262 1.35 -6.19 -9.74
C SER A 262 0.28 -5.24 -10.26
N LEU A 263 -0.27 -4.42 -9.38
CA LEU A 263 -1.12 -3.32 -9.80
C LEU A 263 -0.28 -2.31 -10.59
N ASN A 264 -0.82 -1.78 -11.68
CA ASN A 264 -0.23 -0.66 -12.42
C ASN A 264 -1.33 0.19 -13.06
N THR A 265 -1.62 1.36 -12.50
CA THR A 265 -2.72 2.21 -12.95
C THR A 265 -2.26 3.41 -13.79
N LEU A 266 -1.08 3.32 -14.44
CA LEU A 266 -0.60 4.41 -15.29
C LEU A 266 -1.64 4.82 -16.35
N GLU A 267 -2.33 3.85 -16.95
CA GLU A 267 -3.37 4.08 -17.97
C GLU A 267 -4.58 4.84 -17.41
N LEU A 268 -4.89 4.67 -16.12
CA LEU A 268 -6.03 5.31 -15.46
C LEU A 268 -5.69 6.72 -14.94
N LEU A 269 -4.46 7.18 -15.10
CA LEU A 269 -4.00 8.43 -14.50
C LEU A 269 -4.84 9.66 -14.91
N PRO A 270 -5.28 9.82 -16.18
CA PRO A 270 -6.16 10.92 -16.57
C PRO A 270 -7.49 10.87 -15.82
N GLU A 271 -8.12 9.70 -15.75
CA GLU A 271 -9.41 9.52 -15.08
C GLU A 271 -9.31 9.78 -13.58
N LEU A 272 -8.25 9.29 -12.93
CA LEU A 272 -7.97 9.51 -11.50
C LEU A 272 -7.69 10.99 -11.21
N TYR A 273 -6.97 11.67 -12.10
CA TYR A 273 -6.70 13.10 -11.99
C TYR A 273 -7.97 13.93 -12.16
N GLU A 274 -8.76 13.65 -13.20
CA GLU A 274 -10.00 14.37 -13.50
C GLU A 274 -11.07 14.20 -12.44
N MET A 275 -11.21 13.00 -11.85
CA MET A 275 -12.20 12.79 -10.78
C MET A 275 -11.83 13.52 -9.49
N GLY A 276 -10.55 13.88 -9.30
CA GLY A 276 -10.09 14.59 -8.10
C GLY A 276 -9.54 13.67 -7.01
N ILE A 277 -8.94 12.53 -7.36
CA ILE A 277 -8.13 11.75 -6.40
C ILE A 277 -6.99 12.63 -5.89
N ALA A 278 -6.78 12.63 -4.57
CA ALA A 278 -5.79 13.51 -3.96
C ALA A 278 -4.36 12.95 -4.02
N ALA A 279 -4.22 11.62 -4.00
CA ALA A 279 -2.90 10.99 -3.96
C ALA A 279 -2.84 9.62 -4.64
N ILE A 280 -1.72 9.36 -5.30
CA ILE A 280 -1.30 8.04 -5.76
C ILE A 280 -0.28 7.47 -4.78
N LYS A 281 -0.62 6.32 -4.18
CA LYS A 281 0.25 5.57 -3.29
C LYS A 281 0.99 4.48 -4.03
N ILE A 282 2.30 4.39 -3.80
CA ILE A 282 3.13 3.28 -4.27
C ILE A 282 3.29 2.26 -3.14
N GLU A 283 3.08 0.98 -3.43
CA GLU A 283 3.35 -0.13 -2.51
C GLU A 283 4.83 -0.57 -2.64
N GLY A 284 5.39 -1.07 -1.54
CA GLY A 284 6.71 -1.71 -1.56
C GLY A 284 7.66 -1.23 -0.48
N ARG A 285 7.20 -1.02 0.76
CA ARG A 285 8.06 -0.58 1.86
C ARG A 285 9.23 -1.53 2.15
N GLN A 286 9.09 -2.80 1.79
CA GLN A 286 10.14 -3.80 1.89
C GLN A 286 11.11 -3.85 0.71
N ARG A 287 10.93 -2.99 -0.30
CA ARG A 287 11.75 -2.98 -1.51
C ARG A 287 13.02 -2.15 -1.31
N SER A 288 14.01 -2.41 -2.16
CA SER A 288 15.31 -1.76 -2.12
C SER A 288 15.23 -0.26 -2.47
N PRO A 289 16.23 0.55 -2.09
CA PRO A 289 16.32 1.94 -2.54
C PRO A 289 16.31 2.09 -4.07
N ALA A 290 16.87 1.12 -4.80
CA ALA A 290 16.86 1.11 -6.26
C ALA A 290 15.45 0.99 -6.85
N TYR A 291 14.63 0.08 -6.29
CA TYR A 291 13.21 -0.01 -6.65
C TYR A 291 12.49 1.31 -6.37
N VAL A 292 12.71 1.89 -5.18
CA VAL A 292 12.04 3.13 -4.77
C VAL A 292 12.40 4.28 -5.69
N SER A 293 13.69 4.45 -6.04
CA SER A 293 14.15 5.45 -7.01
C SER A 293 13.49 5.27 -8.37
N GLN A 294 13.57 4.06 -8.95
CA GLN A 294 13.04 3.76 -10.29
C GLN A 294 11.54 4.01 -10.37
N VAL A 295 10.76 3.44 -9.45
CA VAL A 295 9.29 3.57 -9.46
C VAL A 295 8.86 5.02 -9.20
N THR A 296 9.52 5.71 -8.25
CA THR A 296 9.20 7.12 -7.96
C THR A 296 9.46 7.99 -9.19
N GLN A 297 10.59 7.81 -9.88
CA GLN A 297 10.93 8.59 -11.07
C GLN A 297 9.92 8.39 -12.20
N VAL A 298 9.53 7.14 -12.46
CA VAL A 298 8.52 6.82 -13.49
C VAL A 298 7.18 7.47 -13.14
N TRP A 299 6.70 7.29 -11.90
CA TRP A 299 5.41 7.85 -11.48
C TRP A 299 5.40 9.38 -11.43
N ARG A 300 6.50 10.01 -11.00
CA ARG A 300 6.64 11.47 -11.05
C ARG A 300 6.51 11.98 -12.48
N ALA A 301 7.25 11.37 -13.41
CA ALA A 301 7.22 11.74 -14.82
C ALA A 301 5.82 11.53 -15.44
N ALA A 302 5.14 10.44 -15.07
CA ALA A 302 3.78 10.16 -15.50
C ALA A 302 2.78 11.20 -14.98
N ILE A 303 2.81 11.50 -13.68
CA ILE A 303 1.92 12.52 -13.08
C ILE A 303 2.18 13.89 -13.70
N ASP A 304 3.44 14.28 -13.90
CA ASP A 304 3.77 15.58 -14.49
C ASP A 304 3.40 15.67 -15.97
N ALA A 305 3.46 14.56 -16.72
CA ALA A 305 2.95 14.50 -18.08
C ALA A 305 1.43 14.64 -18.12
N CYS A 306 0.72 13.89 -17.26
CA CYS A 306 -0.74 13.96 -17.16
C CYS A 306 -1.19 15.37 -16.77
N ARG A 307 -0.59 15.98 -15.75
CA ARG A 307 -0.91 17.35 -15.31
C ARG A 307 -0.73 18.40 -16.40
N ARG A 308 0.27 18.26 -17.28
CA ARG A 308 0.52 19.21 -18.37
C ARG A 308 -0.51 19.08 -19.50
N HIS A 309 -0.97 17.87 -19.79
CA HIS A 309 -1.93 17.63 -20.87
C HIS A 309 -2.77 16.36 -20.59
N PRO A 310 -3.82 16.44 -19.74
CA PRO A 310 -4.60 15.26 -19.36
C PRO A 310 -5.27 14.58 -20.55
N ALA A 311 -5.89 15.36 -21.44
CA ALA A 311 -6.65 14.85 -22.59
C ALA A 311 -5.80 14.10 -23.63
N GLY A 312 -4.49 14.37 -23.71
CA GLY A 312 -3.57 13.65 -24.59
C GLY A 312 -2.51 12.85 -23.84
N TYR A 313 -2.75 12.54 -22.57
CA TYR A 313 -1.89 11.65 -21.82
C TYR A 313 -2.01 10.22 -22.36
N ALA A 314 -0.86 9.57 -22.54
CA ALA A 314 -0.76 8.14 -22.70
C ALA A 314 0.50 7.66 -21.96
N PRO A 315 0.48 6.49 -21.30
CA PRO A 315 1.68 5.93 -20.71
C PRO A 315 2.73 5.68 -21.77
N LYS A 316 3.94 6.16 -21.54
CA LYS A 316 5.04 5.93 -22.47
C LYS A 316 5.51 4.46 -22.40
N PRO A 317 5.88 3.83 -23.53
CA PRO A 317 6.35 2.44 -23.54
C PRO A 317 7.53 2.17 -22.61
N GLU A 318 8.43 3.15 -22.43
CA GLU A 318 9.53 3.03 -21.49
C GLU A 318 9.07 2.93 -20.03
N TRP A 319 8.01 3.65 -19.64
CA TRP A 319 7.48 3.58 -18.27
C TRP A 319 6.91 2.19 -17.98
N GLN A 320 6.12 1.65 -18.92
CA GLN A 320 5.57 0.31 -18.80
C GLN A 320 6.67 -0.75 -18.71
N ARG A 321 7.72 -0.63 -19.52
CA ARG A 321 8.87 -1.55 -19.49
C ARG A 321 9.63 -1.47 -18.17
N GLU A 322 9.90 -0.27 -17.64
CA GLU A 322 10.62 -0.12 -16.37
C GLU A 322 9.82 -0.66 -15.19
N LEU A 323 8.50 -0.40 -15.13
CA LEU A 323 7.62 -0.96 -14.09
C LEU A 323 7.45 -2.47 -14.24
N GLY A 324 7.40 -2.99 -15.47
CA GLY A 324 7.30 -4.43 -15.74
C GLY A 324 8.47 -5.23 -15.16
N LYS A 325 9.71 -4.70 -15.23
CA LYS A 325 10.91 -5.34 -14.66
C LYS A 325 10.81 -5.59 -13.15
N VAL A 326 10.06 -4.76 -12.44
CA VAL A 326 9.92 -4.81 -10.97
C VAL A 326 8.55 -5.32 -10.52
N SER A 327 7.71 -5.72 -11.48
CA SER A 327 6.39 -6.30 -11.21
C SER A 327 6.52 -7.77 -10.84
N GLU A 328 5.72 -8.20 -9.86
CA GLU A 328 5.52 -9.61 -9.57
C GLU A 328 5.08 -10.36 -10.84
N GLY A 329 5.66 -11.55 -11.06
CA GLY A 329 5.42 -12.35 -12.27
C GLY A 329 5.80 -11.67 -13.58
N GLN A 330 6.46 -10.51 -13.55
CA GLN A 330 6.70 -9.65 -14.72
C GLN A 330 5.42 -9.25 -15.47
N GLN A 331 4.30 -9.21 -14.74
CA GLN A 331 2.98 -8.94 -15.30
C GLN A 331 2.26 -7.89 -14.45
N THR A 332 1.42 -7.10 -15.11
CA THR A 332 0.65 -6.05 -14.46
C THR A 332 -0.84 -6.20 -14.72
N THR A 333 -1.64 -5.73 -13.78
CA THR A 333 -3.10 -5.71 -13.86
C THR A 333 -3.64 -4.35 -13.40
N LEU A 334 -4.84 -4.00 -13.87
CA LEU A 334 -5.65 -2.93 -13.29
C LEU A 334 -6.43 -3.40 -12.05
N GLY A 335 -6.40 -4.70 -11.74
CA GLY A 335 -7.11 -5.28 -10.60
C GLY A 335 -8.61 -5.00 -10.67
N ALA A 336 -9.20 -4.62 -9.53
CA ALA A 336 -10.64 -4.36 -9.45
C ALA A 336 -11.10 -3.17 -10.32
N TYR A 337 -10.21 -2.23 -10.66
CA TYR A 337 -10.58 -1.04 -11.44
C TYR A 337 -11.17 -1.36 -12.82
N HIS A 338 -10.82 -2.52 -13.40
CA HIS A 338 -11.23 -2.96 -14.74
C HIS A 338 -12.22 -4.16 -14.73
N ARG A 339 -12.88 -4.48 -13.61
CA ARG A 339 -13.84 -5.61 -13.59
C ARG A 339 -15.04 -5.34 -14.51
N ARG A 340 -15.28 -6.24 -15.47
CA ARG A 340 -16.34 -6.16 -16.49
C ARG A 340 -17.70 -6.65 -16.02
N TRP A 341 -17.75 -7.44 -14.95
CA TRP A 341 -18.99 -7.88 -14.31
C TRP A 341 -19.32 -6.87 -13.20
N GLN A 342 -20.41 -6.13 -13.40
CA GLN A 342 -20.94 -5.13 -12.47
C GLN A 342 -22.02 -5.75 -11.60
#